data_AF-A0A813LAN6-F1
#
_entry.id   AF-A0A813LAN6-F1
#
_cell.length_a   1.000
_cell.length_b   1.000
_cell.length_c   1.000
_cell.angle_alpha   90.00
_cell.angle_beta   90.00
_cell.angle_gamma   90.00
#
_symmetry.space_group_name_H-M   'P 1'
#
loop_
_entity.id
_entity.type
_entity.pdbx_description
1 polymer ?
#
loop_
_entity_poly.entity_id
_entity_poly.type
_entity_poly.pdbx_seq_one_letter_code
_entity_poly.pdbx_strand_id
1 'polypeptide(L)'
;MLGVLCSCFSQQPKVDPCTDSYLIQEALIEKVNGIYYRQRNRMDGVPFYRNEVGVVLFRYQMASGSAFWYLSSQSDDFYRSEGDYYRVKSESVPSHLADWSCSHSPDGRGPAPVISLIGTDPGPDPCSKSSLSADMLPLTGGDEIAIDISVSLLSGSPLGTVPVYPSSTGLQVKFVLRPFLQERRYVTKLIYGEQVFDDLQTVKGLQLEPDASLQAIVQEADCIVRDAGAPEVNGSYIRQDELMVGAPCYVNEHGTLLFRYCFTRSHSHYWYFSKASGELQKSENDYFRVKTEELKPPATGWVSASCLAGRDPSPTVMCF
;
A
#
# COMPACT_ATOMS: atom_id res chain seq x y z
N MET A 1 -0.50 -40.40 42.07
CA MET A 1 0.07 -39.98 40.78
C MET A 1 -0.92 -38.99 40.18
N LEU A 2 -0.78 -37.70 40.50
CA LEU A 2 -1.70 -36.61 40.13
C LEU A 2 -1.04 -35.82 38.99
N GLY A 3 -1.65 -35.86 37.80
CA GLY A 3 -1.19 -35.11 36.63
C GLY A 3 -1.82 -33.72 36.61
N VAL A 4 -0.97 -32.69 36.66
CA VAL A 4 -1.35 -31.28 36.48
C VAL A 4 -1.26 -30.96 34.99
N LEU A 5 -2.39 -30.61 34.37
CA LEU A 5 -2.42 -30.07 33.01
C LEU A 5 -2.23 -28.56 33.07
N CYS A 6 -1.11 -28.08 32.51
CA CYS A 6 -0.80 -26.66 32.37
C CYS A 6 -1.47 -26.15 31.09
N SER A 7 -2.40 -25.20 31.23
CA SER A 7 -3.05 -24.52 30.10
C SER A 7 -2.33 -23.19 29.85
N CYS A 8 -1.58 -23.09 28.76
CA CYS A 8 -1.01 -21.84 28.28
C CYS A 8 -2.03 -21.13 27.38
N PHE A 9 -2.75 -20.16 27.93
CA PHE A 9 -3.53 -19.20 27.15
C PHE A 9 -2.56 -18.27 26.41
N SER A 10 -2.47 -18.42 25.09
CA SER A 10 -1.84 -17.45 24.20
C SER A 10 -2.76 -16.24 24.07
N GLN A 11 -2.40 -15.12 24.70
CA GLN A 11 -3.06 -13.83 24.45
C GLN A 11 -2.72 -13.38 23.02
N GLN A 12 -3.73 -13.28 22.16
CA GLN A 12 -3.56 -12.64 20.85
C GLN A 12 -3.30 -11.12 21.05
N PRO A 13 -2.40 -10.51 20.26
CA PRO A 13 -2.15 -9.08 20.33
C PRO A 13 -3.41 -8.30 19.95
N LYS A 14 -3.78 -7.36 20.81
CA LYS A 14 -4.89 -6.43 20.65
C LYS A 14 -4.57 -5.49 19.46
N VAL A 15 -5.33 -5.59 18.38
CA VAL A 15 -5.21 -4.69 17.21
C VAL A 15 -5.66 -3.29 17.65
N ASP A 16 -4.79 -2.29 17.48
CA ASP A 16 -5.06 -0.89 17.83
C ASP A 16 -5.97 -0.26 16.74
N PRO A 17 -7.22 0.13 17.04
CA PRO A 17 -8.23 0.41 16.03
C PRO A 17 -8.32 1.88 15.57
N CYS A 18 -7.22 2.63 15.52
CA CYS A 18 -7.29 4.07 15.20
C CYS A 18 -6.34 4.46 14.05
N THR A 19 -6.78 4.21 12.82
CA THR A 19 -6.17 4.71 11.57
C THR A 19 -6.69 6.11 11.24
N ASP A 20 -6.44 7.06 12.14
CA ASP A 20 -6.69 8.47 11.86
C ASP A 20 -5.85 8.90 10.65
N SER A 21 -6.44 9.64 9.71
CA SER A 21 -5.74 10.19 8.54
C SER A 21 -5.99 11.69 8.42
N TYR A 22 -5.12 12.42 7.74
CA TYR A 22 -5.33 13.84 7.43
C TYR A 22 -5.50 14.05 5.95
N LEU A 23 -6.39 14.96 5.57
CA LEU A 23 -6.42 15.57 4.24
C LEU A 23 -5.86 16.97 4.33
N ILE A 24 -4.85 17.25 3.51
CA ILE A 24 -4.22 18.55 3.40
C ILE A 24 -4.56 19.14 2.05
N GLN A 25 -5.05 20.38 2.04
CA GLN A 25 -5.49 21.10 0.85
C GLN A 25 -4.98 22.54 0.88
N GLU A 26 -5.08 23.22 -0.27
CA GLU A 26 -4.80 24.64 -0.43
C GLU A 26 -3.34 25.06 -0.14
N ALA A 27 -2.42 24.12 0.07
CA ALA A 27 -1.00 24.44 0.10
C ALA A 27 -0.54 24.88 -1.29
N LEU A 28 0.21 25.97 -1.40
CA LEU A 28 0.81 26.36 -2.69
C LEU A 28 1.79 25.29 -3.21
N ILE A 29 2.45 24.58 -2.31
CA ILE A 29 3.39 23.51 -2.66
C ILE A 29 2.59 22.26 -2.95
N GLU A 30 2.41 21.94 -4.23
CA GLU A 30 1.51 20.90 -4.73
C GLU A 30 1.66 19.56 -4.00
N LYS A 31 2.89 19.06 -3.86
CA LYS A 31 3.22 17.79 -3.17
C LYS A 31 2.85 17.74 -1.68
N VAL A 32 2.54 18.87 -1.06
CA VAL A 32 2.08 18.94 0.34
C VAL A 32 0.60 18.58 0.44
N ASN A 33 -0.17 18.80 -0.62
CA ASN A 33 -1.59 18.44 -0.65
C ASN A 33 -1.75 16.91 -0.74
N GLY A 34 -2.91 16.41 -0.32
CA GLY A 34 -3.27 15.00 -0.37
C GLY A 34 -3.55 14.38 0.99
N ILE A 35 -3.72 13.05 0.99
CA ILE A 35 -4.04 12.29 2.20
C ILE A 35 -2.75 11.81 2.87
N TYR A 36 -2.66 12.02 4.18
CA TYR A 36 -1.57 11.61 5.05
C TYR A 36 -2.03 10.48 5.93
N TYR A 37 -1.39 9.34 5.75
CA TYR A 37 -1.71 8.11 6.46
C TYR A 37 -0.81 7.97 7.67
N ARG A 38 -1.42 7.59 8.80
CA ARG A 38 -0.69 7.32 10.04
C ARG A 38 0.28 6.16 9.83
N GLN A 39 1.53 6.41 10.18
CA GLN A 39 2.58 5.40 10.16
C GLN A 39 2.59 4.65 11.49
N ARG A 40 3.08 3.40 11.47
CA ARG A 40 3.26 2.61 12.72
C ARG A 40 4.29 3.24 13.64
N ASN A 41 5.34 3.84 13.07
CA ASN A 41 6.38 4.50 13.82
C ASN A 41 5.84 5.77 14.49
N ARG A 42 6.33 6.05 15.69
CA ARG A 42 6.06 7.29 16.42
C ARG A 42 7.32 8.11 16.49
N MET A 43 7.18 9.43 16.39
CA MET A 43 8.28 10.36 16.59
C MET A 43 8.04 11.09 17.91
N ASP A 44 9.01 11.02 18.83
CA ASP A 44 8.87 11.53 20.21
C ASP A 44 7.60 11.03 20.93
N GLY A 45 7.19 9.79 20.66
CA GLY A 45 5.99 9.18 21.25
C GLY A 45 4.66 9.63 20.62
N VAL A 46 4.70 10.46 19.59
CA VAL A 46 3.56 11.08 18.89
C VAL A 46 3.32 10.40 17.55
N PRO A 47 2.07 10.34 17.05
CA PRO A 47 1.79 9.86 15.70
C PRO A 47 2.58 10.61 14.62
N PHE A 48 3.08 9.85 13.66
CA PHE A 48 3.78 10.31 12.46
C PHE A 48 2.93 9.95 11.24
N TYR A 49 2.84 10.84 10.26
CA TYR A 49 2.03 10.61 9.06
C TYR A 49 2.85 10.89 7.80
N ARG A 50 2.47 10.25 6.69
CA ARG A 50 3.12 10.41 5.40
C ARG A 50 2.10 10.34 4.27
N ASN A 51 2.25 11.19 3.26
CA ASN A 51 1.45 11.11 2.02
C ASN A 51 2.13 10.24 0.95
N GLU A 52 1.43 10.01 -0.15
CA GLU A 52 1.89 9.12 -1.24
C GLU A 52 3.20 9.57 -1.91
N VAL A 53 3.46 10.88 -1.95
CA VAL A 53 4.66 11.47 -2.54
C VAL A 53 5.81 11.63 -1.55
N GLY A 54 5.64 11.15 -0.31
CA GLY A 54 6.69 11.08 0.70
C GLY A 54 6.84 12.32 1.59
N VAL A 55 5.95 13.31 1.49
CA VAL A 55 5.89 14.41 2.47
C VAL A 55 5.38 13.88 3.80
N VAL A 56 5.99 14.34 4.88
CA VAL A 56 5.71 13.87 6.24
C VAL A 56 5.01 14.95 7.06
N LEU A 57 4.08 14.51 7.91
CA LEU A 57 3.44 15.32 8.95
C LEU A 57 3.84 14.76 10.31
N PHE A 58 4.54 15.56 11.11
CA PHE A 58 5.10 15.13 12.38
C PHE A 58 5.12 16.25 13.42
N ARG A 59 5.21 15.87 14.70
CA ARG A 59 5.40 16.80 15.81
C ARG A 59 6.84 16.74 16.31
N TYR A 60 7.45 17.89 16.53
CA TYR A 60 8.78 18.00 17.13
C TYR A 60 8.74 18.93 18.34
N GLN A 61 9.36 18.50 19.43
CA GLN A 61 9.49 19.29 20.65
C GLN A 61 10.86 19.97 20.69
N MET A 62 10.85 21.30 20.62
CA MET A 62 12.06 22.11 20.72
C MET A 62 12.66 22.01 22.13
N ALA A 63 13.98 22.21 22.26
CA ALA A 63 14.66 22.26 23.56
C ALA A 63 14.08 23.34 24.52
N SER A 64 13.42 24.37 23.99
CA SER A 64 12.69 25.38 24.75
C SER A 64 11.37 24.89 25.35
N GLY A 65 10.98 23.64 25.10
CA GLY A 65 9.73 23.03 25.54
C GLY A 65 8.55 23.24 24.59
N SER A 66 8.65 24.17 23.64
CA SER A 66 7.59 24.41 22.65
C SER A 66 7.48 23.26 21.64
N ALA A 67 6.26 22.79 21.37
CA ALA A 67 5.98 21.79 20.34
C ALA A 67 5.45 22.44 19.05
N PHE A 68 5.91 21.92 17.92
CA PHE A 68 5.47 22.32 16.59
C PHE A 68 5.13 21.10 15.75
N TRP A 69 4.10 21.22 14.93
CA TRP A 69 3.83 20.31 13.84
C TRP A 69 4.45 20.84 12.55
N TYR A 70 4.99 19.94 11.74
CA TYR A 70 5.70 20.24 10.51
C TYR A 70 5.12 19.47 9.34
N LEU A 71 5.15 20.10 8.16
CA LEU A 71 5.06 19.45 6.86
C LEU A 71 6.42 19.57 6.19
N SER A 72 7.07 18.44 5.91
CA SER A 72 8.47 18.42 5.46
C SER A 72 8.74 17.33 4.41
N SER A 73 9.76 17.54 3.56
CA SER A 73 10.26 16.50 2.64
C SER A 73 11.15 15.46 3.32
N GLN A 74 11.70 15.78 4.49
CA GLN A 74 12.74 14.96 5.09
C GLN A 74 12.14 13.98 6.10
N SER A 75 12.54 12.71 6.01
CA SER A 75 12.26 11.71 7.05
C SER A 75 13.47 11.38 7.93
N ASP A 76 14.66 11.90 7.60
CA ASP A 76 15.91 11.33 8.11
C ASP A 76 16.82 12.34 8.84
N ASP A 77 16.66 13.66 8.65
CA ASP A 77 17.43 14.71 9.37
C ASP A 77 16.53 15.87 9.84
N PHE A 78 15.72 15.61 10.86
CA PHE A 78 14.79 16.60 11.45
C PHE A 78 15.47 17.79 12.17
N TYR A 79 16.81 17.81 12.25
CA TYR A 79 17.55 18.87 12.92
C TYR A 79 17.91 20.04 11.99
N ARG A 80 17.69 19.89 10.68
CA ARG A 80 17.87 20.96 9.69
C ARG A 80 16.51 21.51 9.27
N SER A 81 16.44 22.83 9.12
CA SER A 81 15.22 23.48 8.59
C SER A 81 15.07 23.35 7.07
N GLU A 82 16.07 22.81 6.37
CA GLU A 82 15.97 22.52 4.94
C GLU A 82 14.91 21.44 4.71
N GLY A 83 14.04 21.61 3.73
CA GLY A 83 12.95 20.68 3.44
C GLY A 83 11.64 20.93 4.19
N ASP A 84 11.62 21.84 5.17
CA ASP A 84 10.39 22.25 5.87
C ASP A 84 9.57 23.21 5.01
N TYR A 85 8.28 22.88 4.83
CA TYR A 85 7.34 23.67 4.05
C TYR A 85 6.47 24.56 4.93
N TYR A 86 5.87 23.98 5.96
CA TYR A 86 4.93 24.68 6.83
C TYR A 86 5.09 24.15 8.25
N ARG A 87 4.84 25.02 9.23
CA ARG A 87 4.75 24.60 10.62
C ARG A 87 3.66 25.35 11.37
N VAL A 88 3.16 24.72 12.43
CA VAL A 88 2.24 25.35 13.38
C VAL A 88 2.64 25.00 14.81
N LYS A 89 2.58 25.97 15.71
CA LYS A 89 2.87 25.75 17.13
C LYS A 89 1.65 25.10 17.79
N SER A 90 1.77 23.86 18.22
CA SER A 90 0.69 23.15 18.92
C SER A 90 1.23 21.94 19.68
N GLU A 91 0.76 21.76 20.91
CA GLU A 91 1.02 20.55 21.71
C GLU A 91 0.01 19.45 21.41
N SER A 92 -1.21 19.82 21.00
CA SER A 92 -2.22 18.88 20.55
C SER A 92 -2.09 18.60 19.07
N VAL A 93 -2.83 17.57 18.66
CA VAL A 93 -3.07 17.22 17.27
C VAL A 93 -3.54 18.45 16.45
N PRO A 94 -3.11 18.64 15.19
CA PRO A 94 -3.48 19.81 14.40
C PRO A 94 -4.97 19.80 14.09
N SER A 95 -5.63 20.95 14.26
CA SER A 95 -7.02 21.16 13.84
C SER A 95 -7.08 21.94 12.52
N HIS A 96 -8.24 21.93 11.87
CA HIS A 96 -8.53 22.73 10.67
C HIS A 96 -8.47 24.24 10.89
N LEU A 97 -8.43 24.69 12.14
CA LEU A 97 -8.30 26.09 12.53
C LEU A 97 -6.86 26.46 12.94
N ALA A 98 -5.90 25.57 12.71
CA ALA A 98 -4.53 25.81 13.11
C ALA A 98 -3.86 26.84 12.16
N ASP A 99 -3.21 27.84 12.74
CA ASP A 99 -2.52 28.90 12.01
C ASP A 99 -1.19 28.40 11.42
N TRP A 100 -1.26 27.56 10.37
CA TRP A 100 -0.09 27.10 9.64
C TRP A 100 0.66 28.27 9.00
N SER A 101 1.99 28.24 9.12
CA SER A 101 2.84 29.30 8.61
C SER A 101 4.05 28.75 7.85
N CYS A 102 4.44 29.44 6.78
CA CYS A 102 5.70 29.23 6.07
C CYS A 102 6.80 30.24 6.47
N SER A 103 6.54 31.16 7.43
CA SER A 103 7.45 32.27 7.75
C SER A 103 8.80 31.83 8.34
N HIS A 104 8.92 30.57 8.75
CA HIS A 104 10.11 29.97 9.32
C HIS A 104 10.48 28.66 8.64
N SER A 105 9.99 28.47 7.42
CA SER A 105 10.14 27.27 6.63
C SER A 105 10.84 27.70 5.33
N PRO A 106 12.16 27.46 5.18
CA PRO A 106 12.95 27.93 4.03
C PRO A 106 12.33 27.60 2.66
N ASP A 107 11.72 26.42 2.56
CA ASP A 107 11.11 25.92 1.33
C ASP A 107 9.60 26.22 1.26
N GLY A 108 9.05 26.81 2.32
CA GLY A 108 7.64 27.17 2.43
C GLY A 108 7.23 28.30 1.49
N ARG A 109 6.01 28.22 0.96
CA ARG A 109 5.42 29.24 0.09
C ARG A 109 3.94 29.42 0.44
N GLY A 110 3.44 30.65 0.47
CA GLY A 110 2.03 30.93 0.76
C GLY A 110 1.12 30.74 -0.47
N PRO A 111 -0.17 30.39 -0.33
CA PRO A 111 -0.92 30.25 0.93
C PRO A 111 -0.51 29.03 1.78
N ALA A 112 -0.87 29.10 3.07
CA ALA A 112 -0.70 28.03 4.02
C ALA A 112 -1.78 26.95 3.82
N PRO A 113 -1.50 25.67 4.15
CA PRO A 113 -2.44 24.59 4.00
C PRO A 113 -3.65 24.70 4.93
N VAL A 114 -4.77 24.12 4.48
CA VAL A 114 -5.91 23.73 5.31
C VAL A 114 -5.78 22.25 5.62
N ILE A 115 -5.91 21.86 6.90
CA ILE A 115 -5.78 20.48 7.35
C ILE A 115 -7.07 19.98 7.96
N SER A 116 -7.60 18.88 7.46
CA SER A 116 -8.79 18.23 7.98
C SER A 116 -8.45 16.85 8.51
N LEU A 117 -8.84 16.55 9.74
CA LEU A 117 -8.81 15.19 10.25
C LEU A 117 -9.92 14.40 9.56
N ILE A 118 -9.56 13.35 8.84
CA ILE A 118 -10.50 12.37 8.31
C ILE A 118 -10.47 11.19 9.27
N GLY A 119 -11.40 11.21 10.24
CA GLY A 119 -11.64 10.06 11.09
C GLY A 119 -12.38 8.99 10.29
N THR A 120 -11.95 7.74 10.41
CA THR A 120 -12.92 6.64 10.26
C THR A 120 -13.95 6.83 11.36
N ASP A 121 -15.18 7.13 10.98
CA ASP A 121 -16.35 7.14 11.85
C ASP A 121 -16.24 5.98 12.86
N PRO A 122 -16.36 6.20 14.19
CA PRO A 122 -16.40 5.10 15.13
C PRO A 122 -17.64 4.25 14.82
N GLY A 123 -17.45 3.22 14.00
CA GLY A 123 -18.53 2.43 13.45
C GLY A 123 -19.43 1.83 14.54
N PRO A 124 -20.74 1.69 14.27
CA PRO A 124 -21.69 1.10 15.20
C PRO A 124 -21.41 -0.39 15.41
N ASP A 125 -21.74 -0.86 16.62
CA ASP A 125 -21.75 -2.24 17.16
C ASP A 125 -21.24 -3.41 16.28
N PRO A 126 -20.43 -4.34 16.84
CA PRO A 126 -19.74 -5.42 16.12
C PRO A 126 -20.64 -6.59 15.64
N CYS A 127 -21.91 -6.36 15.31
CA CYS A 127 -22.83 -7.42 14.87
C CYS A 127 -23.48 -7.19 13.49
N SER A 128 -22.85 -6.40 12.62
CA SER A 128 -23.28 -6.29 11.21
C SER A 128 -22.11 -6.63 10.28
N LYS A 129 -22.28 -7.70 9.51
CA LYS A 129 -21.35 -8.11 8.46
C LYS A 129 -21.32 -7.06 7.34
N SER A 130 -20.25 -6.26 7.26
CA SER A 130 -19.58 -5.82 6.02
C SER A 130 -18.75 -4.55 6.27
N SER A 131 -17.43 -4.63 6.12
CA SER A 131 -16.62 -3.51 5.62
C SER A 131 -15.19 -3.98 5.36
N LEU A 132 -14.88 -4.18 4.08
CA LEU A 132 -13.52 -4.33 3.58
C LEU A 132 -12.93 -2.92 3.51
N SER A 133 -11.86 -2.66 4.27
CA SER A 133 -11.10 -1.40 4.17
C SER A 133 -10.33 -1.39 2.86
N ALA A 134 -10.81 -0.58 1.93
CA ALA A 134 -10.24 -0.38 0.61
C ALA A 134 -9.14 0.69 0.69
N ASP A 135 -7.87 0.27 0.70
CA ASP A 135 -6.75 1.11 0.24
C ASP A 135 -6.88 1.24 -1.28
N MET A 136 -7.90 1.97 -1.72
CA MET A 136 -8.15 2.29 -3.11
C MET A 136 -7.16 3.36 -3.56
N LEU A 137 -6.41 3.09 -4.63
CA LEU A 137 -5.98 4.15 -5.52
C LEU A 137 -7.22 5.01 -5.79
N PRO A 138 -7.23 6.31 -5.42
CA PRO A 138 -8.41 7.11 -5.63
C PRO A 138 -8.76 7.04 -7.11
N LEU A 139 -9.95 6.54 -7.41
CA LEU A 139 -10.58 6.74 -8.70
C LEU A 139 -11.03 8.21 -8.75
N THR A 140 -10.09 9.15 -8.63
CA THR A 140 -10.37 10.57 -8.85
C THR A 140 -10.37 10.80 -10.35
N GLY A 141 -11.42 10.32 -11.01
CA GLY A 141 -11.93 11.03 -12.17
C GLY A 141 -12.31 12.43 -11.70
N GLY A 142 -12.14 13.44 -12.55
CA GLY A 142 -12.63 14.80 -12.27
C GLY A 142 -14.17 14.81 -12.18
N ASP A 143 -14.83 15.79 -12.77
CA ASP A 143 -16.31 15.81 -12.91
C ASP A 143 -16.87 14.67 -13.81
N GLU A 144 -16.18 13.53 -13.92
CA GLU A 144 -16.60 12.35 -14.67
C GLU A 144 -17.69 11.58 -13.92
N ILE A 145 -18.77 11.25 -14.63
CA ILE A 145 -19.86 10.42 -14.12
C ILE A 145 -19.41 8.96 -14.16
N ALA A 146 -19.47 8.28 -13.01
CA ALA A 146 -19.23 6.85 -12.94
C ALA A 146 -20.34 6.08 -13.67
N ILE A 147 -19.97 4.99 -14.34
CA ILE A 147 -20.90 4.03 -14.93
C ILE A 147 -20.81 2.70 -14.18
N ASP A 148 -21.94 2.03 -14.01
CA ASP A 148 -21.98 0.69 -13.43
C ASP A 148 -21.75 -0.36 -14.51
N ILE A 149 -20.81 -1.27 -14.25
CA ILE A 149 -20.54 -2.41 -15.12
C ILE A 149 -20.78 -3.73 -14.38
N SER A 150 -21.41 -4.68 -15.06
CA SER A 150 -21.69 -6.01 -14.51
C SER A 150 -20.58 -6.99 -14.89
N VAL A 151 -19.96 -7.62 -13.91
CA VAL A 151 -18.87 -8.58 -14.13
C VAL A 151 -19.32 -9.98 -13.77
N SER A 152 -19.07 -10.93 -14.68
CA SER A 152 -19.37 -12.35 -14.49
C SER A 152 -18.15 -13.21 -14.78
N LEU A 153 -18.09 -14.43 -14.26
CA LEU A 153 -17.06 -15.40 -14.63
C LEU A 153 -17.36 -15.99 -16.02
N LEU A 154 -16.38 -16.62 -16.66
CA LEU A 154 -16.60 -17.38 -17.91
C LEU A 154 -17.68 -18.47 -17.79
N SER A 155 -17.96 -18.94 -16.58
CA SER A 155 -19.07 -19.87 -16.31
C SER A 155 -20.46 -19.23 -16.40
N GLY A 156 -20.54 -17.91 -16.57
CA GLY A 156 -21.76 -17.12 -16.46
C GLY A 156 -22.18 -16.77 -15.03
N SER A 157 -21.46 -17.24 -14.01
CA SER A 157 -21.75 -16.91 -12.61
C SER A 157 -21.45 -15.42 -12.34
N PRO A 158 -22.36 -14.65 -11.72
CA PRO A 158 -22.12 -13.25 -11.44
C PRO A 158 -21.00 -13.10 -10.41
N LEU A 159 -20.06 -12.20 -10.68
CA LEU A 159 -19.01 -11.81 -9.73
C LEU A 159 -19.44 -10.57 -8.94
N GLY A 160 -20.02 -9.58 -9.61
CA GLY A 160 -20.56 -8.37 -8.98
C GLY A 160 -20.78 -7.24 -9.98
N THR A 161 -21.36 -6.14 -9.51
CA THR A 161 -21.46 -4.88 -10.24
C THR A 161 -20.53 -3.87 -9.59
N VAL A 162 -19.71 -3.18 -10.39
CA VAL A 162 -18.73 -2.22 -9.87
C VAL A 162 -18.85 -0.87 -10.59
N PRO A 163 -18.76 0.26 -9.86
CA PRO A 163 -18.70 1.57 -10.48
C PRO A 163 -17.30 1.78 -11.07
N VAL A 164 -17.24 2.24 -12.31
CA VAL A 164 -16.00 2.60 -13.01
C VAL A 164 -16.15 3.95 -13.69
N TYR A 165 -15.04 4.66 -13.86
CA TYR A 165 -15.02 5.95 -14.55
C TYR A 165 -14.54 5.78 -15.98
N PRO A 166 -14.92 6.65 -16.93
CA PRO A 166 -14.39 6.65 -18.29
C PRO A 166 -12.85 6.64 -18.35
N SER A 167 -12.19 7.30 -17.40
CA SER A 167 -10.72 7.31 -17.25
C SER A 167 -10.13 6.06 -16.58
N SER A 168 -10.94 5.20 -15.96
CA SER A 168 -10.47 3.98 -15.30
C SER A 168 -9.81 3.03 -16.30
N THR A 169 -8.67 2.48 -15.93
CA THR A 169 -7.90 1.49 -16.71
C THR A 169 -8.34 0.06 -16.39
N GLY A 170 -8.07 -0.89 -17.28
CA GLY A 170 -8.34 -2.31 -17.04
C GLY A 170 -7.74 -2.82 -15.72
N LEU A 171 -6.53 -2.37 -15.37
CA LEU A 171 -5.87 -2.70 -14.11
C LEU A 171 -6.66 -2.19 -12.88
N GLN A 172 -7.15 -0.95 -12.94
CA GLN A 172 -7.99 -0.38 -11.88
C GLN A 172 -9.31 -1.14 -11.73
N VAL A 173 -9.94 -1.54 -12.84
CA VAL A 173 -11.16 -2.36 -12.78
C VAL A 173 -10.89 -3.71 -12.12
N LYS A 174 -9.79 -4.40 -12.48
CA LYS A 174 -9.36 -5.64 -11.81
C LYS A 174 -9.13 -5.43 -10.32
N PHE A 175 -8.55 -4.29 -9.93
CA PHE A 175 -8.33 -3.95 -8.52
C PHE A 175 -9.65 -3.81 -7.75
N VAL A 176 -10.62 -3.07 -8.32
CA VAL A 176 -11.96 -2.88 -7.72
C VAL A 176 -12.72 -4.21 -7.58
N LEU A 177 -12.42 -5.21 -8.41
CA LEU A 177 -13.03 -6.54 -8.34
C LEU A 177 -12.45 -7.45 -7.25
N ARG A 178 -11.28 -7.12 -6.66
CA ARG A 178 -10.62 -7.96 -5.64
C ARG A 178 -11.53 -8.33 -4.45
N PRO A 179 -12.34 -7.42 -3.88
CA PRO A 179 -13.30 -7.72 -2.81
C PRO A 179 -14.33 -8.81 -3.13
N PHE A 180 -14.63 -9.03 -4.41
CA PHE A 180 -15.64 -9.99 -4.87
C PHE A 180 -15.08 -11.40 -5.09
N LEU A 181 -13.76 -11.55 -5.03
CA LEU A 181 -13.08 -12.82 -5.28
C LEU A 181 -12.96 -13.63 -3.99
N GLN A 182 -13.04 -14.95 -4.13
CA GLN A 182 -12.66 -15.86 -3.04
C GLN A 182 -11.17 -15.65 -2.70
N GLU A 183 -10.79 -15.97 -1.46
CA GLU A 183 -9.40 -15.91 -1.04
C GLU A 183 -8.49 -16.61 -2.06
N ARG A 184 -7.30 -16.05 -2.29
CA ARG A 184 -6.28 -16.56 -3.23
C ARG A 184 -6.61 -16.39 -4.71
N ARG A 185 -7.77 -15.86 -5.09
CA ARG A 185 -8.10 -15.63 -6.50
C ARG A 185 -7.86 -14.19 -6.92
N TYR A 186 -7.47 -14.03 -8.17
CA TYR A 186 -7.29 -12.73 -8.81
C TYR A 186 -7.79 -12.78 -10.26
N VAL A 187 -8.18 -11.62 -10.80
CA VAL A 187 -8.62 -11.50 -12.19
C VAL A 187 -7.38 -11.40 -13.09
N THR A 188 -7.16 -12.40 -13.95
CA THR A 188 -6.07 -12.39 -14.93
C THR A 188 -6.45 -11.58 -16.17
N LYS A 189 -7.70 -11.71 -16.63
CA LYS A 189 -8.21 -11.05 -17.83
C LYS A 189 -9.64 -10.59 -17.64
N LEU A 190 -9.96 -9.46 -18.26
CA LEU A 190 -11.31 -8.96 -18.45
C LEU A 190 -11.61 -9.00 -19.95
N ILE A 191 -12.81 -9.41 -20.32
CA ILE A 191 -13.25 -9.55 -21.71
C ILE A 191 -14.55 -8.78 -21.90
N TYR A 192 -14.60 -7.93 -22.92
CA TYR A 192 -15.80 -7.22 -23.36
C TYR A 192 -16.17 -7.66 -24.79
N GLY A 193 -17.27 -8.39 -24.94
CA GLY A 193 -17.60 -9.05 -26.21
C GLY A 193 -16.50 -10.03 -26.61
N GLU A 194 -15.77 -9.73 -27.70
CA GLU A 194 -14.64 -10.52 -28.19
C GLU A 194 -13.27 -9.88 -27.89
N GLN A 195 -13.26 -8.70 -27.25
CA GLN A 195 -12.05 -7.93 -27.00
C GLN A 195 -11.53 -8.16 -25.57
N VAL A 196 -10.22 -8.32 -25.44
CA VAL A 196 -9.55 -8.31 -24.13
C VAL A 196 -9.44 -6.86 -23.68
N PHE A 197 -9.90 -6.57 -22.47
CA PHE A 197 -9.71 -5.27 -21.84
C PHE A 197 -8.30 -5.22 -21.23
N ASP A 198 -7.37 -4.61 -21.97
CA ASP A 198 -5.97 -4.53 -21.57
C ASP A 198 -5.76 -3.64 -20.34
N ASP A 199 -4.71 -3.94 -19.55
CA ASP A 199 -4.48 -3.28 -18.26
C ASP A 199 -4.27 -1.77 -18.35
N LEU A 200 -3.74 -1.28 -19.48
CA LEU A 200 -3.51 0.15 -19.75
C LEU A 200 -4.63 0.80 -20.57
N GLN A 201 -5.53 0.01 -21.14
CA GLN A 201 -6.67 0.53 -21.89
C GLN A 201 -7.65 1.14 -20.89
N THR A 202 -8.26 2.28 -21.25
CA THR A 202 -9.29 2.92 -20.42
C THR A 202 -10.69 2.42 -20.77
N VAL A 203 -11.64 2.54 -19.84
CA VAL A 203 -13.07 2.25 -20.05
C VAL A 203 -13.61 3.00 -21.26
N LYS A 204 -13.28 4.29 -21.39
CA LYS A 204 -13.62 5.10 -22.57
C LYS A 204 -12.95 4.60 -23.84
N GLY A 205 -11.69 4.21 -23.76
CA GLY A 205 -10.94 3.66 -24.90
C GLY A 205 -11.50 2.33 -25.40
N LEU A 206 -12.12 1.53 -24.52
CA LEU A 206 -12.84 0.31 -24.86
C LEU A 206 -14.28 0.57 -25.32
N GLN A 207 -14.78 1.82 -25.22
CA GLN A 207 -16.16 2.20 -25.52
C GLN A 207 -17.17 1.39 -24.70
N LEU A 208 -16.88 1.21 -23.41
CA LEU A 208 -17.83 0.59 -22.49
C LEU A 208 -19.01 1.54 -22.24
N GLU A 209 -20.19 1.06 -22.59
CA GLU A 209 -21.47 1.72 -22.31
C GLU A 209 -21.94 1.44 -20.86
N PRO A 210 -22.84 2.26 -20.29
CA PRO A 210 -23.54 1.93 -19.06
C PRO A 210 -24.23 0.55 -19.16
N ASP A 211 -24.23 -0.20 -18.06
CA ASP A 211 -24.78 -1.56 -17.98
C ASP A 211 -24.05 -2.60 -18.86
N ALA A 212 -22.88 -2.26 -19.41
CA ALA A 212 -22.04 -3.22 -20.10
C ALA A 212 -21.67 -4.41 -19.21
N SER A 213 -21.57 -5.59 -19.83
CA SER A 213 -21.14 -6.81 -19.16
C SER A 213 -19.71 -7.20 -19.53
N LEU A 214 -18.88 -7.42 -18.51
CA LEU A 214 -17.55 -8.01 -18.67
C LEU A 214 -17.54 -9.47 -18.22
N GLN A 215 -16.72 -10.27 -18.88
CA GLN A 215 -16.33 -11.60 -18.42
C GLN A 215 -14.95 -11.56 -17.78
N ALA A 216 -14.82 -12.06 -16.56
CA ALA A 216 -13.58 -12.19 -15.83
C ALA A 216 -13.04 -13.62 -15.94
N ILE A 217 -11.76 -13.71 -16.28
CA ILE A 217 -10.97 -14.93 -16.10
C ILE A 217 -10.24 -14.80 -14.78
N VAL A 218 -10.44 -15.77 -13.89
CA VAL A 218 -9.82 -15.81 -12.58
C VAL A 218 -8.84 -16.97 -12.48
N GLN A 219 -7.75 -16.75 -11.74
CA GLN A 219 -6.76 -17.77 -11.43
C GLN A 219 -6.46 -17.75 -9.93
N GLU A 220 -5.99 -18.88 -9.41
CA GLU A 220 -5.49 -19.00 -8.04
C GLU A 220 -4.02 -18.57 -7.99
N ALA A 221 -3.68 -17.75 -7.01
CA ALA A 221 -2.32 -17.29 -6.74
C ALA A 221 -1.60 -18.29 -5.83
N ASP A 222 -0.33 -18.56 -6.12
CA ASP A 222 0.52 -19.40 -5.28
C ASP A 222 0.99 -18.63 -4.03
N CYS A 223 1.19 -17.31 -4.16
CA CYS A 223 1.44 -16.42 -3.03
C CYS A 223 0.67 -15.11 -3.17
N ILE A 224 0.30 -14.51 -2.03
CA ILE A 224 -0.25 -13.14 -1.94
C ILE A 224 0.71 -12.30 -1.10
N VAL A 225 1.02 -11.11 -1.58
CA VAL A 225 1.87 -10.13 -0.89
C VAL A 225 1.11 -8.83 -0.67
N ARG A 226 1.19 -8.31 0.56
CA ARG A 226 0.49 -7.09 1.00
C ARG A 226 1.41 -6.22 1.84
N ASP A 227 0.96 -4.98 2.06
CA ASP A 227 1.57 -4.02 2.98
C ASP A 227 3.04 -3.67 2.68
N ALA A 228 3.51 -3.94 1.45
CA ALA A 228 4.83 -3.52 1.04
C ALA A 228 4.82 -2.02 0.74
N GLY A 229 5.78 -1.27 1.28
CA GLY A 229 5.94 0.16 0.98
C GLY A 229 6.38 0.44 -0.47
N ALA A 230 6.84 -0.58 -1.18
CA ALA A 230 7.01 -0.55 -2.63
C ALA A 230 5.74 -1.15 -3.28
N PRO A 231 4.86 -0.32 -3.90
CA PRO A 231 3.59 -0.78 -4.45
C PRO A 231 3.71 -1.96 -5.41
N GLU A 232 4.77 -1.99 -6.21
CA GLU A 232 5.06 -3.01 -7.23
C GLU A 232 5.32 -4.40 -6.64
N VAL A 233 5.61 -4.49 -5.34
CA VAL A 233 5.82 -5.74 -4.63
C VAL A 233 4.50 -6.36 -4.19
N ASN A 234 3.46 -5.55 -3.99
CA ASN A 234 2.14 -6.05 -3.61
C ASN A 234 1.49 -6.80 -4.79
N GLY A 235 0.56 -7.69 -4.48
CA GLY A 235 -0.25 -8.37 -5.51
C GLY A 235 -0.23 -9.89 -5.40
N SER A 236 -0.58 -10.52 -6.52
CA SER A 236 -0.76 -11.97 -6.63
C SER A 236 0.41 -12.57 -7.41
N TYR A 237 1.13 -13.49 -6.78
CA TYR A 237 2.32 -14.11 -7.32
C TYR A 237 2.01 -15.51 -7.84
N ILE A 238 2.45 -15.78 -9.06
CA ILE A 238 2.29 -17.06 -9.75
C ILE A 238 3.63 -17.74 -9.87
N ARG A 239 3.64 -18.99 -9.46
CA ARG A 239 4.79 -19.88 -9.53
C ARG A 239 5.19 -20.06 -10.99
N GLN A 240 6.49 -19.93 -11.22
CA GLN A 240 7.14 -20.26 -12.48
C GLN A 240 7.64 -21.71 -12.43
N ASP A 241 7.80 -22.32 -13.60
CA ASP A 241 8.33 -23.69 -13.72
C ASP A 241 9.81 -23.77 -13.34
N GLU A 242 10.55 -22.65 -13.46
CA GLU A 242 11.96 -22.58 -13.15
C GLU A 242 12.23 -22.58 -11.64
N LEU A 243 13.23 -23.37 -11.24
CA LEU A 243 13.73 -23.41 -9.86
C LEU A 243 15.01 -22.58 -9.73
N MET A 244 15.04 -21.68 -8.76
CA MET A 244 16.21 -20.91 -8.38
C MET A 244 16.79 -21.44 -7.07
N VAL A 245 18.00 -21.98 -7.13
CA VAL A 245 18.68 -22.58 -5.95
C VAL A 245 17.78 -23.63 -5.27
N GLY A 246 17.13 -24.47 -6.08
CA GLY A 246 16.25 -25.56 -5.61
C GLY A 246 14.91 -25.11 -5.03
N ALA A 247 14.56 -23.82 -5.06
CA ALA A 247 13.26 -23.30 -4.62
C ALA A 247 12.46 -22.74 -5.81
N PRO A 248 11.12 -22.71 -5.72
CA PRO A 248 10.28 -22.09 -6.74
C PRO A 248 10.58 -20.59 -6.91
N CYS A 249 10.47 -20.10 -8.14
CA CYS A 249 10.39 -18.67 -8.43
C CYS A 249 8.93 -18.28 -8.63
N TYR A 250 8.56 -17.05 -8.28
CA TYR A 250 7.23 -16.50 -8.51
C TYR A 250 7.31 -15.13 -9.17
N VAL A 251 6.27 -14.74 -9.91
CA VAL A 251 6.14 -13.42 -10.53
C VAL A 251 4.74 -12.86 -10.32
N ASN A 252 4.63 -11.55 -10.09
CA ASN A 252 3.34 -10.86 -10.01
C ASN A 252 2.99 -10.09 -11.30
N GLU A 253 1.84 -9.41 -11.29
CA GLU A 253 1.35 -8.61 -12.41
C GLU A 253 2.27 -7.44 -12.81
N HIS A 254 3.13 -6.99 -11.90
CA HIS A 254 4.10 -5.91 -12.14
C HIS A 254 5.43 -6.41 -12.70
N GLY A 255 5.61 -7.72 -12.86
CA GLY A 255 6.88 -8.32 -13.24
C GLY A 255 7.91 -8.33 -12.10
N THR A 256 7.46 -8.17 -10.85
CA THR A 256 8.29 -8.33 -9.67
C THR A 256 8.48 -9.82 -9.40
N LEU A 257 9.73 -10.24 -9.24
CA LEU A 257 10.12 -11.60 -8.91
C LEU A 257 10.17 -11.78 -7.40
N LEU A 258 9.68 -12.93 -6.95
CA LEU A 258 9.92 -13.49 -5.62
C LEU A 258 10.75 -14.76 -5.79
N PHE A 259 12.01 -14.74 -5.39
CA PHE A 259 12.95 -15.83 -5.65
C PHE A 259 13.97 -16.02 -4.54
N ARG A 260 14.60 -17.20 -4.54
CA ARG A 260 15.66 -17.56 -3.58
C ARG A 260 17.04 -17.43 -4.22
N TYR A 261 17.99 -16.91 -3.46
CA TYR A 261 19.38 -16.73 -3.86
C TYR A 261 20.35 -17.27 -2.81
N CYS A 262 21.50 -17.79 -3.25
CA CYS A 262 22.58 -18.28 -2.39
C CYS A 262 23.88 -17.56 -2.70
N PHE A 263 24.48 -16.95 -1.68
CA PHE A 263 25.81 -16.36 -1.82
C PHE A 263 26.87 -17.46 -1.79
N THR A 264 27.56 -17.66 -2.91
CA THR A 264 28.56 -18.73 -3.09
C THR A 264 29.68 -18.72 -2.03
N ARG A 265 30.13 -17.54 -1.60
CA ARG A 265 31.24 -17.41 -0.63
C ARG A 265 30.83 -17.70 0.81
N SER A 266 29.64 -17.30 1.22
CA SER A 266 29.18 -17.43 2.61
C SER A 266 28.18 -18.57 2.81
N HIS A 267 27.74 -19.21 1.73
CA HIS A 267 26.66 -20.18 1.68
C HIS A 267 25.35 -19.69 2.34
N SER A 268 25.18 -18.38 2.46
CA SER A 268 23.98 -17.80 3.08
C SER A 268 22.85 -17.70 2.07
N HIS A 269 21.66 -18.15 2.48
CA HIS A 269 20.46 -18.12 1.66
C HIS A 269 19.54 -16.96 2.01
N TYR A 270 18.93 -16.41 0.98
CA TYR A 270 18.02 -15.28 1.07
C TYR A 270 16.85 -15.47 0.12
N TRP A 271 15.69 -15.00 0.52
CA TRP A 271 14.60 -14.69 -0.41
C TRP A 271 14.64 -13.20 -0.75
N TYR A 272 14.28 -12.88 -1.99
CA TYR A 272 14.28 -11.53 -2.53
C TYR A 272 12.97 -11.22 -3.23
N PHE A 273 12.53 -9.97 -3.08
CA PHE A 273 11.68 -9.29 -4.05
C PHE A 273 12.57 -8.42 -4.94
N SER A 274 12.56 -8.62 -6.25
CA SER A 274 13.39 -7.85 -7.19
C SER A 274 12.67 -7.63 -8.52
N LYS A 275 13.03 -6.58 -9.25
CA LYS A 275 12.51 -6.36 -10.60
C LYS A 275 13.07 -7.39 -11.57
N ALA A 276 12.24 -8.00 -12.43
CA ALA A 276 12.72 -8.99 -13.40
C ALA A 276 13.72 -8.44 -14.45
N SER A 277 13.71 -7.12 -14.68
CA SER A 277 14.61 -6.46 -15.64
C SER A 277 15.94 -6.09 -14.97
N GLY A 278 16.88 -7.03 -14.94
CA GLY A 278 18.23 -6.74 -14.48
C GLY A 278 19.10 -7.97 -14.25
N GLU A 279 20.36 -7.71 -13.92
CA GLU A 279 21.24 -8.73 -13.37
C GLU A 279 20.81 -9.00 -11.91
N LEU A 280 20.24 -10.17 -11.63
CA LEU A 280 19.81 -10.59 -10.28
C LEU A 280 20.94 -10.64 -9.23
N GLN A 281 22.18 -10.39 -9.66
CA GLN A 281 23.35 -10.30 -8.78
C GLN A 281 23.57 -8.88 -8.23
N LYS A 282 22.90 -7.86 -8.77
CA LYS A 282 23.02 -6.45 -8.35
C LYS A 282 21.83 -6.05 -7.48
N SER A 283 22.11 -5.39 -6.36
CA SER A 283 21.08 -4.97 -5.38
C SER A 283 20.29 -3.71 -5.77
N GLU A 284 20.58 -3.13 -6.93
CA GLU A 284 19.96 -1.87 -7.38
C GLU A 284 18.45 -2.03 -7.64
N ASN A 285 18.02 -3.24 -8.00
CA ASN A 285 16.62 -3.54 -8.32
C ASN A 285 15.92 -4.36 -7.22
N ASP A 286 16.58 -4.59 -6.09
CA ASP A 286 16.01 -5.34 -4.99
C ASP A 286 15.12 -4.42 -4.15
N TYR A 287 13.92 -4.90 -3.83
CA TYR A 287 12.96 -4.21 -2.98
C TYR A 287 13.09 -4.66 -1.53
N PHE A 288 13.06 -5.97 -1.29
CA PHE A 288 13.20 -6.52 0.06
C PHE A 288 13.92 -7.83 0.01
N ARG A 289 14.54 -8.19 1.14
CA ARG A 289 15.15 -9.50 1.33
C ARG A 289 14.95 -10.03 2.74
N VAL A 290 15.08 -11.33 2.88
CA VAL A 290 15.03 -12.01 4.19
C VAL A 290 16.01 -13.17 4.17
N LYS A 291 16.88 -13.23 5.18
CA LYS A 291 17.83 -14.33 5.34
C LYS A 291 17.09 -15.54 5.92
N THR A 292 17.09 -16.66 5.21
CA THR A 292 16.50 -17.92 5.70
C THR A 292 17.00 -19.10 4.89
N GLU A 293 17.07 -20.27 5.52
CA GLU A 293 17.39 -21.54 4.86
C GLU A 293 16.17 -22.20 4.21
N GLU A 294 14.95 -21.74 4.52
CA GLU A 294 13.71 -22.33 4.04
C GLU A 294 13.56 -22.29 2.50
N LEU A 295 12.97 -23.35 1.95
CA LEU A 295 12.65 -23.48 0.53
C LEU A 295 11.30 -22.83 0.15
N LYS A 296 10.56 -22.29 1.12
CA LYS A 296 9.36 -21.49 0.89
C LYS A 296 9.63 -20.03 1.31
N PRO A 297 8.98 -19.05 0.66
CA PRO A 297 9.06 -17.67 1.11
C PRO A 297 8.53 -17.54 2.55
N PRO A 298 9.28 -16.91 3.48
CA PRO A 298 8.82 -16.74 4.84
C PRO A 298 7.75 -15.64 4.91
N ALA A 299 6.82 -15.77 5.84
CA ALA A 299 5.72 -14.82 6.00
C ALA A 299 6.16 -13.45 6.53
N THR A 300 7.27 -13.41 7.27
CA THR A 300 7.78 -12.23 7.99
C THR A 300 9.32 -12.16 7.95
N GLY A 301 9.91 -11.10 8.51
CA GLY A 301 11.36 -10.92 8.60
C GLY A 301 11.99 -10.23 7.39
N TRP A 302 11.16 -9.74 6.47
CA TRP A 302 11.58 -8.96 5.32
C TRP A 302 12.16 -7.62 5.73
N VAL A 303 13.30 -7.26 5.14
CA VAL A 303 13.98 -5.99 5.36
C VAL A 303 14.33 -5.33 4.03
N SER A 304 14.24 -4.01 3.99
CA SER A 304 14.70 -3.16 2.88
C SER A 304 16.18 -2.77 3.03
N ALA A 305 16.83 -3.15 4.14
CA ALA A 305 18.24 -2.85 4.38
C ALA A 305 19.15 -3.47 3.29
N SER A 306 19.82 -2.60 2.53
CA SER A 306 20.62 -2.89 1.33
C SER A 306 19.82 -3.22 0.05
N CYS A 307 18.53 -2.94 0.01
CA CYS A 307 17.66 -3.08 -1.16
C CYS A 307 17.26 -1.66 -1.61
N LEU A 308 17.90 -1.13 -2.66
CA LEU A 308 17.79 0.30 -3.00
C LEU A 308 16.39 0.71 -3.49
N ALA A 309 15.61 -0.23 -4.02
CA ALA A 309 14.22 0.01 -4.42
C ALA A 309 13.24 -0.19 -3.25
N GLY A 310 13.71 -0.71 -2.12
CA GLY A 310 12.92 -1.02 -0.94
C GLY A 310 12.39 0.21 -0.22
N ARG A 311 11.14 0.14 0.23
CA ARG A 311 10.50 1.20 1.02
C ARG A 311 9.70 0.56 2.14
N ASP A 312 9.77 1.13 3.34
CA ASP A 312 8.91 0.69 4.43
C ASP A 312 7.43 1.02 4.13
N PRO A 313 6.46 0.19 4.59
CA PRO A 313 6.67 -0.98 5.46
C PRO A 313 7.17 -2.24 4.73
N SER A 314 7.73 -3.17 5.49
CA SER A 314 8.07 -4.50 5.00
C SER A 314 6.82 -5.29 4.60
N PRO A 315 6.89 -6.14 3.56
CA PRO A 315 5.75 -6.92 3.08
C PRO A 315 5.28 -7.99 4.06
N THR A 316 3.98 -8.26 4.03
CA THR A 316 3.34 -9.46 4.57
C THR A 316 3.18 -10.48 3.44
N VAL A 317 3.73 -11.69 3.60
CA VAL A 317 3.71 -12.74 2.56
C VAL A 317 2.89 -13.95 3.01
N MET A 318 2.00 -14.44 2.15
CA MET A 318 1.20 -15.64 2.37
C MET A 318 1.30 -16.56 1.15
N CYS A 319 1.98 -17.69 1.29
CA CYS A 319 2.12 -18.70 0.24
C CYS A 319 1.34 -19.97 0.57
N PHE A 320 0.84 -20.66 -0.46
CA PHE A 320 -0.12 -21.77 -0.34
C PHE A 320 0.42 -23.11 -0.82
#